data_AF-A0A2W4TRQ0-F1
#
_entry.id   AF-A0A2W4TRQ0-F1
#
_cell.length_a   1.000
_cell.length_b   1.000
_cell.length_c   1.000
_cell.angle_alpha   90.00
_cell.angle_beta   90.00
_cell.angle_gamma   90.00
#
_symmetry.space_group_name_H-M   'P 1'
#
loop_
_entity.id
_entity.type
_entity.pdbx_description
1 polymer ?
#
loop_
_entity_poly.entity_id
_entity_poly.type
_entity_poly.pdbx_seq_one_letter_code
_entity_poly.pdbx_strand_id
1 'polypeptide(L)'
;MLAGLVWLLVSVRVDYRLTVPLPQRTAEPATQVVAPRAYEKTSPMARLPALPAADAPMAEAASALQQLADAGHVEAACRMSIELLRCRQLQPFFYDPTLASPPSMSQRYAAEEERLAAKGDLEEANKVAAILMAYTSLESDCAWRGPGLDARADQYLRQAALGGAREARIRYAAGETTGLHGNAFGHLLSPEFDAWRREAPRLAQQAFEQGEPEALLLVLSDQRGGPANFGMLEPHSESRDLSRLLLARRVFGDNPALERFERDAPVDEAVQRAAEGEAADWHLRYFKGATARLSDHTASLTPRFNPWCEMDGCNFGWPAPTSHTVPDCVVPAP
;
A
#
# COMPACT_ATOMS: atom_id res chain seq x y z
N MET A 1 43.13 -20.41 49.72
CA MET A 1 41.66 -20.31 49.83
C MET A 1 41.18 -19.29 48.79
N LEU A 2 40.80 -19.76 47.61
CA LEU A 2 40.16 -18.95 46.56
C LEU A 2 39.03 -19.82 45.99
N ALA A 3 37.80 -19.47 46.31
CA ALA A 3 36.60 -20.18 45.86
C ALA A 3 36.14 -19.58 44.52
N GLY A 4 36.10 -20.42 43.49
CA GLY A 4 35.59 -20.08 42.16
C GLY A 4 34.07 -20.09 42.13
N LEU A 5 33.51 -19.04 41.53
CA LEU A 5 32.07 -18.88 41.30
C LEU A 5 31.76 -19.39 39.88
N VAL A 6 31.13 -20.55 39.78
CA VAL A 6 30.63 -21.13 38.54
C VAL A 6 29.23 -20.56 38.26
N TRP A 7 29.10 -19.78 37.20
CA TRP A 7 27.80 -19.30 36.71
C TRP A 7 27.17 -20.37 35.81
N LEU A 8 26.10 -21.00 36.31
CA LEU A 8 25.26 -21.94 35.56
C LEU A 8 24.18 -21.15 34.82
N LEU A 9 24.33 -21.01 33.50
CA LEU A 9 23.28 -20.51 32.60
C LEU A 9 22.27 -21.63 32.34
N VAL A 10 21.16 -21.61 33.08
CA VAL A 10 20.01 -22.48 32.83
C VAL A 10 19.19 -21.88 31.69
N SER A 11 19.27 -22.49 30.50
CA SER A 11 18.40 -22.17 29.38
C SER A 11 17.02 -22.79 29.60
N VAL A 12 16.04 -21.98 30.03
CA VAL A 12 14.65 -22.40 30.13
C VAL A 12 14.04 -22.38 28.72
N ARG A 13 13.87 -23.55 28.10
CA ARG A 13 13.00 -23.70 26.93
C ARG A 13 11.55 -23.70 27.41
N VAL A 14 10.81 -22.65 27.12
CA VAL A 14 9.37 -22.61 27.34
C VAL A 14 8.68 -23.09 26.06
N ASP A 15 8.27 -24.35 26.04
CA ASP A 15 7.43 -24.92 24.97
C ASP A 15 5.99 -24.39 25.12
N TYR A 16 5.68 -23.27 24.46
CA TYR A 16 4.30 -22.81 24.31
C TYR A 16 3.58 -23.65 23.25
N ARG A 17 2.98 -24.76 23.67
CA ARG A 17 1.93 -25.42 22.87
C ARG A 17 0.62 -24.67 23.05
N LEU A 18 0.35 -23.72 22.16
CA LEU A 18 -0.96 -23.09 22.03
C LEU A 18 -1.93 -24.12 21.41
N THR A 19 -2.61 -24.89 22.25
CA THR A 19 -3.80 -25.65 21.85
C THR A 19 -4.95 -24.67 21.64
N VAL A 20 -5.08 -24.16 20.42
CA VAL A 20 -6.30 -23.45 20.00
C VAL A 20 -7.36 -24.54 19.74
N PRO A 21 -8.47 -24.60 20.51
CA PRO A 21 -9.55 -25.52 20.21
C PRO A 21 -10.12 -25.15 18.84
N LEU A 22 -9.97 -26.06 17.86
CA LEU A 22 -10.64 -25.93 16.58
C LEU A 22 -12.16 -25.87 16.82
N PRO A 23 -12.88 -24.86 16.30
CA PRO A 23 -14.32 -24.81 16.42
C PRO A 23 -14.92 -26.08 15.82
N GLN A 24 -15.70 -26.81 16.63
CA GLN A 24 -16.44 -27.98 16.15
C GLN A 24 -17.41 -27.51 15.06
N ARG A 25 -17.18 -27.98 13.84
CA ARG A 25 -18.03 -27.75 12.68
C ARG A 25 -19.40 -28.35 12.96
N THR A 26 -20.35 -27.54 13.41
CA THR A 26 -21.76 -27.92 13.48
C THR A 26 -22.21 -28.29 12.07
N ALA A 27 -22.79 -29.48 11.93
CA ALA A 27 -23.28 -29.99 10.66
C ALA A 27 -24.31 -29.01 10.09
N GLU A 28 -23.93 -28.35 9.00
CA GLU A 28 -24.78 -27.43 8.24
C GLU A 28 -25.97 -28.24 7.68
N PRO A 29 -27.22 -27.82 7.90
CA PRO A 29 -28.38 -28.52 7.36
C PRO A 29 -28.30 -28.53 5.83
N ALA A 30 -28.52 -29.70 5.23
CA ALA A 30 -28.49 -29.89 3.79
C ALA A 30 -29.45 -28.91 3.09
N THR A 31 -28.90 -27.85 2.51
CA THR A 31 -29.63 -26.90 1.67
C THR A 31 -30.17 -27.64 0.46
N GLN A 32 -31.50 -27.68 0.33
CA GLN A 32 -32.19 -28.19 -0.85
C GLN A 32 -31.68 -27.46 -2.09
N VAL A 33 -31.12 -28.24 -3.03
CA VAL A 33 -30.78 -27.79 -4.37
C VAL A 33 -32.08 -27.46 -5.11
N VAL A 34 -32.46 -26.18 -5.09
CA VAL A 34 -33.56 -25.66 -5.90
C VAL A 34 -33.14 -25.74 -7.36
N ALA A 35 -33.94 -26.43 -8.18
CA ALA A 35 -33.71 -26.61 -9.60
C ALA A 35 -33.47 -25.25 -10.31
N PRO A 36 -32.52 -25.17 -11.26
CA PRO A 36 -32.22 -23.92 -11.95
C PRO A 36 -33.46 -23.44 -12.72
N ARG A 37 -34.02 -22.30 -12.28
CA ARG A 37 -35.03 -21.57 -13.06
C ARG A 37 -34.43 -21.24 -14.41
N ALA A 38 -35.15 -21.59 -15.48
CA ALA A 38 -34.80 -21.20 -16.84
C ALA A 38 -34.55 -19.69 -16.89
N TYR A 39 -33.32 -19.32 -17.25
CA TYR A 39 -32.91 -17.93 -17.37
C TYR A 39 -33.78 -17.24 -18.42
N GLU A 40 -34.67 -16.36 -17.96
CA GLU A 40 -35.42 -15.46 -18.81
C GLU A 40 -34.42 -14.60 -19.60
N LYS A 41 -34.66 -14.58 -20.90
CA LYS A 41 -33.82 -13.99 -21.94
C LYS A 41 -33.57 -12.50 -21.67
N THR A 42 -32.41 -12.22 -21.10
CA THR A 42 -31.61 -10.99 -21.22
C THR A 42 -32.38 -9.75 -21.65
N SER A 43 -32.83 -8.97 -20.65
CA SER A 43 -33.06 -7.54 -20.85
C SER A 43 -31.82 -6.92 -21.50
N PRO A 44 -31.99 -6.03 -22.51
CA PRO A 44 -30.87 -5.36 -23.14
C PRO A 44 -30.04 -4.68 -22.04
N MET A 45 -28.76 -5.03 -21.94
CA MET A 45 -27.84 -4.38 -21.01
C MET A 45 -27.90 -2.88 -21.29
N ALA A 46 -28.54 -2.13 -20.40
CA ALA A 46 -28.51 -0.69 -20.44
C ALA A 46 -27.03 -0.30 -20.49
N ARG A 47 -26.61 0.42 -21.53
CA ARG A 47 -25.24 0.89 -21.64
C ARG A 47 -24.94 1.69 -20.37
N LEU A 48 -23.92 1.26 -19.63
CA LEU A 48 -23.47 2.01 -18.48
C LEU A 48 -23.07 3.42 -18.95
N PRO A 49 -23.28 4.44 -18.10
CA PRO A 49 -22.79 5.79 -18.37
C PRO A 49 -21.28 5.76 -18.67
N ALA A 50 -20.83 6.67 -19.53
CA ALA A 50 -19.40 6.82 -19.79
C ALA A 50 -18.66 7.28 -18.53
N LEU A 51 -17.42 6.80 -18.35
CA LEU A 51 -16.53 7.27 -17.29
C LEU A 51 -16.27 8.78 -17.45
N PRO A 52 -16.30 9.57 -16.36
CA PRO A 52 -15.81 10.94 -16.38
C PRO A 52 -14.35 11.00 -16.85
N ALA A 53 -13.99 12.09 -17.54
CA ALA A 53 -12.62 12.32 -18.00
C ALA A 53 -11.63 12.22 -16.83
N ALA A 54 -10.46 11.63 -17.07
CA ALA A 54 -9.54 11.23 -16.01
C ALA A 54 -8.95 12.42 -15.24
N ASP A 55 -8.89 13.59 -15.88
CA ASP A 55 -8.45 14.89 -15.35
C ASP A 55 -9.60 15.75 -14.79
N ALA A 56 -10.86 15.29 -14.89
CA ALA A 56 -12.00 16.04 -14.37
C ALA A 56 -11.86 16.28 -12.85
N PRO A 57 -12.11 17.50 -12.34
CA PRO A 57 -12.07 17.78 -10.90
C PRO A 57 -13.01 16.85 -10.13
N MET A 58 -12.58 16.37 -8.96
CA MET A 58 -13.39 15.44 -8.16
C MET A 58 -14.70 16.07 -7.67
N ALA A 59 -14.74 17.39 -7.48
CA ALA A 59 -15.98 18.12 -7.19
C ALA A 59 -17.07 17.92 -8.25
N GLU A 60 -16.69 17.69 -9.51
CA GLU A 60 -17.61 17.45 -10.62
C GLU A 60 -17.82 15.95 -10.88
N ALA A 61 -16.75 15.15 -10.74
CA ALA A 61 -16.77 13.73 -11.11
C ALA A 61 -17.28 12.79 -10.01
N ALA A 62 -17.23 13.18 -8.73
CA ALA A 62 -17.44 12.26 -7.61
C ALA A 62 -18.78 11.53 -7.64
N SER A 63 -19.89 12.24 -7.90
CA SER A 63 -21.21 11.61 -7.90
C SER A 63 -21.35 10.55 -9.00
N ALA A 64 -20.88 10.85 -10.21
CA ALA A 64 -20.92 9.92 -11.33
C ALA A 64 -20.00 8.71 -11.09
N LEU A 65 -18.77 8.94 -10.61
CA LEU A 65 -17.83 7.89 -10.24
C LEU A 65 -18.38 6.99 -9.14
N GLN A 66 -19.05 7.56 -8.14
CA GLN A 66 -19.68 6.80 -7.07
C GLN A 66 -20.77 5.88 -7.62
N GLN A 67 -21.69 6.40 -8.43
CA GLN A 67 -22.77 5.61 -9.02
C GLN A 67 -22.23 4.46 -9.88
N LEU A 68 -21.17 4.71 -10.67
CA LEU A 68 -20.52 3.70 -11.49
C LEU A 68 -19.79 2.65 -10.63
N ALA A 69 -19.08 3.07 -9.58
CA ALA A 69 -18.42 2.17 -8.65
C ALA A 69 -19.45 1.28 -7.92
N ASP A 70 -20.58 1.86 -7.51
CA ASP A 70 -21.72 1.16 -6.91
C ASP A 70 -22.36 0.13 -7.85
N ALA A 71 -22.34 0.42 -9.15
CA ALA A 71 -22.78 -0.49 -10.20
C ALA A 71 -21.75 -1.56 -10.57
N GLY A 72 -20.58 -1.60 -9.90
CA GLY A 72 -19.55 -2.61 -10.16
C GLY A 72 -18.47 -2.20 -11.18
N HIS A 73 -18.46 -0.95 -11.67
CA HIS A 73 -17.48 -0.51 -12.67
C HIS A 73 -16.08 -0.40 -12.04
N VAL A 74 -15.14 -1.21 -12.55
CA VAL A 74 -13.81 -1.42 -11.96
C VAL A 74 -12.97 -0.14 -11.96
N GLU A 75 -12.90 0.54 -13.10
CA GLU A 75 -12.14 1.78 -13.30
C GLU A 75 -12.68 2.93 -12.45
N ALA A 76 -14.01 3.05 -12.34
CA ALA A 76 -14.65 4.05 -11.49
C ALA A 76 -14.35 3.77 -10.00
N ALA A 77 -14.45 2.50 -9.58
CA ALA A 77 -14.10 2.09 -8.22
C ALA A 77 -12.63 2.37 -7.91
N CYS A 78 -11.73 2.08 -8.86
CA CYS A 78 -10.31 2.37 -8.72
C CYS A 78 -10.07 3.87 -8.48
N ARG A 79 -10.58 4.73 -9.38
CA ARG A 79 -10.37 6.18 -9.28
C ARG A 79 -10.99 6.74 -7.99
N MET A 80 -12.22 6.34 -7.68
CA MET A 80 -12.90 6.77 -6.45
C MET A 80 -12.11 6.34 -5.20
N SER A 81 -11.63 5.09 -5.15
CA SER A 81 -10.89 4.59 -3.99
C SER A 81 -9.59 5.35 -3.75
N ILE A 82 -8.84 5.66 -4.81
CA ILE A 82 -7.55 6.35 -4.73
C ILE A 82 -7.74 7.78 -4.23
N GLU A 83 -8.73 8.50 -4.75
CA GLU A 83 -9.02 9.87 -4.29
C GLU A 83 -9.56 9.91 -2.86
N LEU A 84 -10.37 8.92 -2.45
CA LEU A 84 -10.80 8.79 -1.05
C LEU A 84 -9.62 8.50 -0.11
N LEU A 85 -8.71 7.62 -0.50
CA LEU A 85 -7.51 7.28 0.29
C LEU A 85 -6.57 8.48 0.40
N ARG A 86 -6.35 9.20 -0.70
CA ARG A 86 -5.64 10.50 -0.70
C ARG A 86 -6.24 11.43 0.35
N CYS A 87 -7.54 11.66 0.29
CA CYS A 87 -8.18 12.58 1.23
C CYS A 87 -8.16 12.06 2.68
N ARG A 88 -8.25 10.74 2.89
CA ARG A 88 -8.15 10.13 4.22
C ARG A 88 -6.74 10.30 4.80
N GLN A 89 -5.70 10.17 3.99
CA GLN A 89 -4.30 10.36 4.40
C GLN A 89 -4.00 11.81 4.84
N LEU A 90 -4.77 12.79 4.39
CA LEU A 90 -4.68 14.17 4.86
C LEU A 90 -5.29 14.36 6.26
N GLN A 91 -6.18 13.48 6.72
CA GLN A 91 -6.88 13.68 7.99
C GLN A 91 -5.94 13.83 9.19
N PRO A 92 -4.92 12.97 9.41
CA PRO A 92 -3.99 13.14 10.52
C PRO A 92 -3.22 14.47 10.50
N PHE A 93 -3.13 15.13 9.34
CA PHE A 93 -2.47 16.43 9.24
C PHE A 93 -3.29 17.54 9.91
N PHE A 94 -4.61 17.52 9.69
CA PHE A 94 -5.54 18.56 10.12
C PHE A 94 -6.31 18.23 11.40
N TYR A 95 -6.55 16.94 11.66
CA TYR A 95 -7.42 16.46 12.71
C TYR A 95 -6.72 15.42 13.57
N ASP A 96 -6.73 15.63 14.89
CA ASP A 96 -6.40 14.59 15.85
C ASP A 96 -7.71 14.03 16.43
N PRO A 97 -8.05 12.75 16.17
CA PRO A 97 -9.27 12.16 16.71
C PRO A 97 -9.16 11.80 18.20
N THR A 98 -8.01 12.00 18.85
CA THR A 98 -7.79 11.62 20.25
C THR A 98 -7.78 12.83 21.20
N LEU A 99 -8.72 12.83 22.15
CA LEU A 99 -8.99 13.92 23.11
C LEU A 99 -7.85 14.24 24.11
N ALA A 100 -6.66 13.65 23.95
CA ALA A 100 -5.55 13.75 24.90
C ALA A 100 -4.18 14.04 24.25
N SER A 101 -4.13 14.36 22.96
CA SER A 101 -2.91 14.30 22.15
C SER A 101 -2.31 15.67 21.76
N PRO A 102 -1.01 15.71 21.41
CA PRO A 102 -0.26 16.90 20.97
C PRO A 102 -0.92 17.66 19.81
N PRO A 103 -0.47 18.90 19.51
CA PRO A 103 -0.99 19.68 18.38
C PRO A 103 -0.98 18.89 17.08
N SER A 104 -2.00 19.11 16.24
CA SER A 104 -2.07 18.55 14.89
C SER A 104 -0.81 18.90 14.11
N MET A 105 -0.49 18.15 13.06
CA MET A 105 0.69 18.47 12.25
C MET A 105 0.60 19.89 11.68
N SER A 106 -0.56 20.33 11.19
CA SER A 106 -0.77 21.71 10.74
C SER A 106 -0.43 22.76 11.82
N GLN A 107 -0.84 22.54 13.06
CA GLN A 107 -0.51 23.42 14.18
C GLN A 107 0.99 23.41 14.49
N ARG A 108 1.66 22.26 14.36
CA ARG A 108 3.12 22.15 14.54
C ARG A 108 3.88 22.92 13.47
N TYR A 109 3.47 22.87 12.20
CA TYR A 109 4.09 23.69 11.15
C TYR A 109 3.84 25.17 11.36
N ALA A 110 2.61 25.57 11.73
CA ALA A 110 2.31 26.98 11.96
C ALA A 110 3.18 27.55 13.10
N ALA A 111 3.35 26.78 14.18
CA ALA A 111 4.25 27.14 15.27
C ALA A 111 5.73 27.18 14.85
N GLU A 112 6.16 26.26 13.98
CA GLU A 112 7.53 26.21 13.47
C GLU A 112 7.83 27.38 12.52
N GLU A 113 6.90 27.73 11.62
CA GLU A 113 6.95 28.91 10.77
C GLU A 113 7.14 30.18 11.61
N GLU A 114 6.28 30.37 12.63
CA GLU A 114 6.37 31.52 13.54
C GLU A 114 7.71 31.54 14.29
N ARG A 115 8.18 30.37 14.75
CA ARG A 115 9.47 30.23 15.44
C ARG A 115 10.66 30.57 14.54
N LEU A 116 10.63 30.20 13.26
CA LEU A 116 11.69 30.51 12.29
C LEU A 116 11.66 32.00 11.92
N ALA A 117 10.47 32.54 11.67
CA ALA A 117 10.27 33.96 11.38
C ALA A 117 10.75 34.85 12.53
N ALA A 118 10.43 34.51 13.78
CA ALA A 118 10.87 35.24 14.97
C ALA A 118 12.41 35.24 15.17
N LYS A 119 13.11 34.24 14.62
CA LYS A 119 14.59 34.17 14.61
C LYS A 119 15.22 34.92 13.43
N GLY A 120 14.41 35.46 12.51
CA GLY A 120 14.88 36.10 11.28
C GLY A 120 15.23 35.11 10.16
N ASP A 121 14.92 33.82 10.32
CA ASP A 121 15.16 32.79 9.31
C ASP A 121 14.00 32.72 8.32
N LEU A 122 13.86 33.78 7.52
CA LEU A 122 12.70 33.99 6.65
C LEU A 122 12.64 33.02 5.47
N GLU A 123 13.78 32.55 4.97
CA GLU A 123 13.80 31.58 3.87
C GLU A 123 13.20 30.24 4.32
N GLU A 124 13.63 29.74 5.47
CA GLU A 124 13.12 28.49 6.01
C GLU A 124 11.66 28.61 6.46
N ALA A 125 11.27 29.74 7.06
CA ALA A 125 9.87 30.03 7.38
C ALA A 125 8.99 29.98 6.11
N ASN A 126 9.44 30.57 5.00
CA ASN A 126 8.71 30.56 3.74
C ASN A 126 8.56 29.14 3.16
N LYS A 127 9.55 28.26 3.33
CA LYS A 127 9.42 26.84 2.93
C LYS A 127 8.34 26.15 3.74
N VAL A 128 8.33 26.35 5.07
CA VAL A 128 7.29 25.79 5.94
C VAL A 128 5.90 26.33 5.59
N ALA A 129 5.78 27.62 5.31
CA ALA A 129 4.52 28.23 4.85
C ALA A 129 4.04 27.61 3.53
N ALA A 130 4.95 27.34 2.59
CA ALA A 130 4.62 26.66 1.33
C ALA A 130 4.10 25.22 1.56
N ILE A 131 4.65 24.47 2.53
CA ILE A 131 4.10 23.16 2.95
C ILE A 131 2.65 23.31 3.38
N LEU A 132 2.41 24.23 4.32
CA LEU A 132 1.08 24.47 4.88
C LEU A 132 0.07 24.86 3.80
N MET A 133 0.45 25.75 2.89
CA MET A 133 -0.40 26.16 1.77
C MET A 133 -0.72 24.98 0.83
N ALA A 134 0.28 24.15 0.51
CA ALA A 134 0.08 22.97 -0.31
C ALA A 134 -0.92 21.99 0.34
N TYR A 135 -0.74 21.66 1.62
CA TYR A 135 -1.69 20.82 2.35
C TYR A 135 -3.09 21.41 2.42
N THR A 136 -3.22 22.72 2.65
CA THR A 136 -4.53 23.40 2.72
C THR A 136 -5.26 23.34 1.38
N SER A 137 -4.54 23.54 0.27
CA SER A 137 -5.10 23.38 -1.08
C SER A 137 -5.59 21.95 -1.31
N LEU A 138 -4.79 20.95 -0.90
CA LEU A 138 -5.17 19.54 -1.01
C LEU A 138 -6.39 19.19 -0.15
N GLU A 139 -6.52 19.75 1.05
CA GLU A 139 -7.72 19.56 1.88
C GLU A 139 -8.95 20.18 1.21
N SER A 140 -8.81 21.35 0.59
CA SER A 140 -9.90 21.99 -0.14
C SER A 140 -10.38 21.16 -1.33
N ASP A 141 -9.46 20.46 -2.02
CA ASP A 141 -9.78 19.52 -3.09
C ASP A 141 -10.59 18.31 -2.59
N CYS A 142 -10.62 18.06 -1.27
CA CYS A 142 -11.33 16.95 -0.64
C CYS A 142 -12.75 17.32 -0.16
N ALA A 143 -13.21 18.54 -0.42
CA ALA A 143 -14.53 19.04 0.02
C ALA A 143 -15.73 18.26 -0.58
N TRP A 144 -15.53 17.53 -1.68
CA TRP A 144 -16.58 16.69 -2.31
C TRP A 144 -16.95 15.45 -1.49
N ARG A 145 -16.16 15.11 -0.46
CA ARG A 145 -16.41 13.94 0.38
C ARG A 145 -17.66 14.12 1.22
N GLY A 146 -18.72 13.42 0.84
CA GLY A 146 -19.91 13.29 1.66
C GLY A 146 -19.69 12.40 2.90
N PRO A 147 -20.55 12.52 3.93
CA PRO A 147 -20.52 11.64 5.08
C PRO A 147 -20.67 10.17 4.64
N GLY A 148 -19.87 9.28 5.23
CA GLY A 148 -19.91 7.85 4.96
C GLY A 148 -19.16 7.39 3.71
N LEU A 149 -18.79 8.29 2.79
CA LEU A 149 -18.02 7.92 1.59
C LEU A 149 -16.61 7.46 1.96
N ASP A 150 -16.01 8.06 2.99
CA ASP A 150 -14.74 7.64 3.55
C ASP A 150 -14.76 6.15 3.91
N ALA A 151 -15.82 5.64 4.55
CA ALA A 151 -15.91 4.24 4.94
C ALA A 151 -15.95 3.27 3.76
N ARG A 152 -16.18 3.76 2.53
CA ARG A 152 -16.28 2.95 1.31
C ARG A 152 -14.99 2.87 0.52
N ALA A 153 -13.96 3.65 0.86
CA ALA A 153 -12.68 3.64 0.12
C ALA A 153 -12.10 2.22 0.00
N ASP A 154 -12.13 1.48 1.10
CA ASP A 154 -11.60 0.12 1.20
C ASP A 154 -12.40 -0.87 0.35
N GLN A 155 -13.73 -0.74 0.38
CA GLN A 155 -14.63 -1.53 -0.46
C GLN A 155 -14.33 -1.31 -1.95
N TYR A 156 -14.22 -0.05 -2.37
CA TYR A 156 -13.93 0.27 -3.77
C TYR A 156 -12.52 -0.14 -4.19
N LEU A 157 -11.52 0.02 -3.32
CA LEU A 157 -10.16 -0.41 -3.62
C LEU A 157 -10.11 -1.92 -3.83
N ARG A 158 -10.73 -2.68 -2.92
CA ARG A 158 -10.83 -4.14 -3.03
C ARG A 158 -11.58 -4.56 -4.30
N GLN A 159 -12.72 -3.93 -4.59
CA GLN A 159 -13.50 -4.20 -5.80
C GLN A 159 -12.65 -3.98 -7.06
N ALA A 160 -11.93 -2.85 -7.13
CA ALA A 160 -11.08 -2.53 -8.26
C ALA A 160 -9.89 -3.48 -8.41
N ALA A 161 -9.23 -3.82 -7.29
CA ALA A 161 -8.11 -4.76 -7.27
C ALA A 161 -8.52 -6.16 -7.76
N LEU A 162 -9.65 -6.67 -7.26
CA LEU A 162 -10.21 -7.96 -7.68
C LEU A 162 -10.76 -7.92 -9.11
N GLY A 163 -11.22 -6.74 -9.57
CA GLY A 163 -11.62 -6.47 -10.94
C GLY A 163 -10.46 -6.32 -11.92
N GLY A 164 -9.22 -6.34 -11.45
CA GLY A 164 -8.03 -6.37 -12.28
C GLY A 164 -7.38 -5.01 -12.57
N ALA A 165 -7.88 -3.90 -12.01
CA ALA A 165 -7.23 -2.59 -12.15
C ALA A 165 -5.82 -2.63 -11.54
N ARG A 166 -4.80 -2.30 -12.36
CA ARG A 166 -3.39 -2.46 -12.00
C ARG A 166 -3.02 -1.71 -10.73
N GLU A 167 -3.26 -0.39 -10.72
CA GLU A 167 -2.90 0.44 -9.56
C GLU A 167 -3.63 0.01 -8.28
N ALA A 168 -4.93 -0.30 -8.37
CA ALA A 168 -5.71 -0.76 -7.22
C ALA A 168 -5.18 -2.09 -6.67
N ARG A 169 -4.72 -2.99 -7.54
CA ARG A 169 -4.14 -4.28 -7.14
C ARG A 169 -2.90 -4.10 -6.28
N ILE A 170 -1.96 -3.26 -6.71
CA ILE A 170 -0.73 -2.96 -5.98
C ILE A 170 -1.06 -2.31 -4.63
N ARG A 171 -1.88 -1.26 -4.63
CA ARG A 171 -2.25 -0.51 -3.40
C ARG A 171 -3.01 -1.37 -2.39
N TYR A 172 -3.94 -2.18 -2.89
CA TYR A 172 -4.67 -3.13 -2.04
C TYR A 172 -3.72 -4.16 -1.45
N ALA A 173 -2.85 -4.76 -2.27
CA ALA A 173 -1.87 -5.72 -1.79
C ALA A 173 -0.90 -5.11 -0.76
N ALA A 174 -0.48 -3.86 -0.96
CA ALA A 174 0.33 -3.10 -0.01
C ALA A 174 -0.36 -2.83 1.33
N GLY A 175 -1.68 -3.00 1.39
CA GLY A 175 -2.47 -2.76 2.59
C GLY A 175 -2.67 -1.27 2.85
N GLU A 176 -2.75 -0.43 1.81
CA GLU A 176 -2.92 1.03 1.97
C GLU A 176 -4.19 1.41 2.75
N THR A 177 -5.18 0.52 2.79
CA THR A 177 -6.41 0.66 3.60
C THR A 177 -6.25 0.18 5.04
N THR A 178 -5.30 -0.72 5.30
CA THR A 178 -5.07 -1.32 6.62
C THR A 178 -4.28 -0.35 7.51
N GLY A 179 -4.77 -0.08 8.73
CA GLY A 179 -4.08 0.79 9.69
C GLY A 179 -4.37 2.29 9.58
N LEU A 180 -5.16 2.75 8.60
CA LEU A 180 -5.61 4.15 8.51
C LEU A 180 -6.69 4.51 9.55
N HIS A 181 -7.25 3.52 10.24
CA HIS A 181 -8.19 3.76 11.33
C HIS A 181 -7.38 3.97 12.61
N GLY A 182 -7.38 5.19 13.16
CA GLY A 182 -6.55 5.69 14.27
C GLY A 182 -6.59 4.93 15.60
N ASN A 183 -7.09 3.69 15.64
CA ASN A 183 -6.89 2.75 16.72
C ASN A 183 -5.84 1.72 16.29
N ALA A 184 -4.61 1.88 16.79
CA ALA A 184 -3.37 1.33 16.22
C ALA A 184 -3.41 -0.17 15.86
N PHE A 185 -4.21 -1.00 16.55
CA PHE A 185 -4.32 -2.43 16.27
C PHE A 185 -5.75 -2.96 16.15
N GLY A 186 -6.78 -2.14 16.35
CA GLY A 186 -8.18 -2.59 16.32
C GLY A 186 -8.58 -3.15 14.95
N HIS A 187 -7.98 -2.62 13.88
CA HIS A 187 -8.20 -3.07 12.51
C HIS A 187 -7.74 -4.51 12.26
N LEU A 188 -6.76 -5.03 13.01
CA LEU A 188 -6.27 -6.41 12.83
C LEU A 188 -7.32 -7.48 13.16
N LEU A 189 -8.37 -7.09 13.88
CA LEU A 189 -9.49 -7.95 14.26
C LEU A 189 -10.71 -7.78 13.34
N SER A 190 -10.61 -6.92 12.32
CA SER A 190 -11.75 -6.62 11.46
C SER A 190 -11.93 -7.68 10.36
N PRO A 191 -13.17 -7.96 9.91
CA PRO A 191 -13.42 -8.84 8.78
C PRO A 191 -12.69 -8.40 7.49
N GLU A 192 -12.49 -7.09 7.32
CA GLU A 192 -11.82 -6.48 6.17
C GLU A 192 -10.33 -6.82 6.17
N PHE A 193 -9.66 -6.75 7.33
CA PHE A 193 -8.27 -7.18 7.45
C PHE A 193 -8.11 -8.67 7.16
N ASP A 194 -9.05 -9.50 7.63
CA ASP A 194 -9.05 -10.92 7.33
C ASP A 194 -9.26 -11.23 5.83
N ALA A 195 -10.10 -10.45 5.14
CA ALA A 195 -10.24 -10.54 3.68
C ALA A 195 -8.94 -10.15 2.97
N TRP A 196 -8.37 -9.01 3.35
CA TRP A 196 -7.09 -8.53 2.82
C TRP A 196 -5.98 -9.56 3.01
N ARG A 197 -5.82 -10.12 4.21
CA ARG A 197 -4.80 -11.12 4.54
C ARG A 197 -4.87 -12.36 3.64
N ARG A 198 -6.07 -12.78 3.23
CA ARG A 198 -6.26 -13.93 2.31
C ARG A 198 -6.00 -13.56 0.85
N GLU A 199 -6.23 -12.32 0.47
CA GLU A 199 -6.27 -11.88 -0.93
C GLU A 199 -4.94 -11.25 -1.38
N ALA A 200 -4.31 -10.45 -0.52
CA ALA A 200 -3.12 -9.66 -0.84
C ALA A 200 -1.94 -10.48 -1.36
N PRO A 201 -1.53 -11.62 -0.75
CA PRO A 201 -0.39 -12.41 -1.25
C PRO A 201 -0.58 -12.86 -2.70
N ARG A 202 -1.79 -13.32 -3.04
CA ARG A 202 -2.11 -13.75 -4.40
C ARG A 202 -2.09 -12.58 -5.38
N LEU A 203 -2.63 -11.43 -4.99
CA LEU A 203 -2.67 -10.25 -5.86
C LEU A 203 -1.26 -9.68 -6.12
N ALA A 204 -0.40 -9.62 -5.10
CA ALA A 204 1.00 -9.24 -5.25
C ALA A 204 1.76 -10.21 -6.16
N GLN A 205 1.61 -11.52 -5.94
CA GLN A 205 2.24 -12.54 -6.79
C GLN A 205 1.77 -12.43 -8.25
N GLN A 206 0.47 -12.24 -8.48
CA GLN A 206 -0.07 -12.06 -9.83
C GLN A 206 0.50 -10.82 -10.52
N ALA A 207 0.61 -9.70 -9.82
CA ALA A 207 1.22 -8.48 -10.34
C ALA A 207 2.71 -8.69 -10.66
N PHE A 208 3.44 -9.38 -9.78
CA PHE A 208 4.84 -9.73 -9.99
C PHE A 208 5.04 -10.61 -11.23
N GLU A 209 4.24 -11.66 -11.39
CA GLU A 209 4.29 -12.57 -12.55
C GLU A 209 3.88 -11.89 -13.86
N GLN A 210 3.10 -10.80 -13.78
CA GLN A 210 2.77 -9.95 -14.93
C GLN A 210 3.89 -8.95 -15.28
N GLY A 211 4.99 -8.93 -14.51
CA GLY A 211 6.12 -8.06 -14.74
C GLY A 211 5.88 -6.62 -14.29
N GLU A 212 4.99 -6.39 -13.30
CA GLU A 212 4.75 -5.07 -12.72
C GLU A 212 5.92 -4.68 -11.79
N PRO A 213 6.73 -3.65 -12.12
CA PRO A 213 7.88 -3.27 -11.28
C PRO A 213 7.48 -2.84 -9.86
N GLU A 214 6.29 -2.28 -9.70
CA GLU A 214 5.71 -1.92 -8.40
C GLU A 214 5.52 -3.14 -7.49
N ALA A 215 5.11 -4.27 -8.04
CA ALA A 215 4.94 -5.50 -7.27
C ALA A 215 6.29 -6.03 -6.75
N LEU A 216 7.34 -5.93 -7.57
CA LEU A 216 8.71 -6.26 -7.15
C LEU A 216 9.17 -5.38 -5.99
N LEU A 217 8.92 -4.08 -6.05
CA LEU A 217 9.25 -3.15 -4.97
C LEU A 217 8.42 -3.41 -3.71
N LEU A 218 7.14 -3.79 -3.85
CA LEU A 218 6.29 -4.19 -2.74
C LEU A 218 6.88 -5.40 -2.00
N VAL A 219 7.21 -6.48 -2.71
CA VAL A 219 7.78 -7.69 -2.09
C VAL A 219 9.20 -7.50 -1.55
N LEU A 220 9.93 -6.47 -2.01
CA LEU A 220 11.23 -6.09 -1.44
C LEU A 220 11.09 -5.26 -0.16
N SER A 221 10.12 -4.34 -0.12
CA SER A 221 9.88 -3.48 1.04
C SER A 221 9.58 -4.24 2.34
N ASP A 222 9.11 -5.47 2.20
CA ASP A 222 8.85 -6.44 3.27
C ASP A 222 10.11 -6.80 4.09
N GLN A 223 11.24 -7.03 3.43
CA GLN A 223 12.39 -7.75 4.00
C GLN A 223 13.07 -7.11 5.21
N ARG A 224 12.78 -5.83 5.51
CA ARG A 224 13.36 -5.10 6.65
C ARG A 224 12.31 -4.41 7.53
N GLY A 225 11.08 -4.94 7.57
CA GLY A 225 10.01 -4.36 8.39
C GLY A 225 9.56 -3.00 7.89
N GLY A 226 9.47 -2.86 6.55
CA GLY A 226 8.90 -1.67 5.94
C GLY A 226 7.46 -1.41 6.42
N PRO A 227 6.92 -0.20 6.18
CA PRO A 227 5.61 0.19 6.68
C PRO A 227 4.44 -0.61 6.06
N ALA A 228 4.71 -1.43 5.03
CA ALA A 228 3.69 -2.25 4.39
C ALA A 228 3.38 -3.49 5.24
N ASN A 229 2.10 -3.67 5.58
CA ASN A 229 1.63 -4.84 6.33
C ASN A 229 1.84 -6.16 5.58
N PHE A 230 2.08 -6.10 4.26
CA PHE A 230 2.30 -7.26 3.39
C PHE A 230 3.38 -8.20 3.94
N GLY A 231 4.41 -7.64 4.58
CA GLY A 231 5.53 -8.42 5.06
C GLY A 231 5.27 -9.39 6.20
N MET A 232 4.12 -9.24 6.85
CA MET A 232 3.68 -10.19 7.86
C MET A 232 3.12 -11.50 7.25
N LEU A 233 2.95 -11.57 5.93
CA LEU A 233 2.19 -12.64 5.27
C LEU A 233 3.04 -13.71 4.58
N GLU A 234 4.27 -13.40 4.18
CA GLU A 234 5.15 -14.37 3.51
C GLU A 234 6.26 -14.89 4.45
N PRO A 235 6.51 -16.21 4.51
CA PRO A 235 7.67 -16.73 5.23
C PRO A 235 8.98 -16.22 4.62
N HIS A 236 9.88 -15.67 5.46
CA HIS A 236 11.20 -15.26 5.02
C HIS A 236 12.02 -16.43 4.47
N SER A 237 12.70 -16.19 3.34
CA SER A 237 13.61 -17.16 2.71
C SER A 237 14.81 -16.41 2.16
N GLU A 238 15.98 -16.66 2.73
CA GLU A 238 17.23 -15.96 2.34
C GLU A 238 17.51 -16.04 0.83
N SER A 239 17.29 -17.21 0.23
CA SER A 239 17.46 -17.38 -1.22
C SER A 239 16.47 -16.54 -2.02
N ARG A 240 15.17 -16.57 -1.68
CA ARG A 240 14.17 -15.77 -2.41
C ARG A 240 14.40 -14.28 -2.23
N ASP A 241 14.80 -13.88 -1.03
CA ASP A 241 15.00 -12.48 -0.72
C ASP A 241 16.14 -11.90 -1.55
N LEU A 242 17.23 -12.65 -1.66
CA LEU A 242 18.35 -12.33 -2.54
C LEU A 242 17.95 -12.36 -4.02
N SER A 243 17.16 -13.36 -4.47
CA SER A 243 16.66 -13.41 -5.86
C SER A 243 15.86 -12.17 -6.22
N ARG A 244 15.00 -11.69 -5.31
CA ARG A 244 14.21 -10.46 -5.50
C ARG A 244 15.11 -9.23 -5.59
N LEU A 245 16.13 -9.11 -4.73
CA LEU A 245 17.05 -7.97 -4.76
C LEU A 245 17.87 -7.94 -6.06
N LEU A 246 18.39 -9.10 -6.48
CA LEU A 246 19.12 -9.23 -7.75
C LEU A 246 18.22 -8.94 -8.94
N LEU A 247 16.97 -9.39 -8.92
CA LEU A 247 15.97 -9.03 -9.92
C LEU A 247 15.70 -7.51 -9.93
N ALA A 248 15.61 -6.87 -8.75
CA ALA A 248 15.45 -5.42 -8.63
C ALA A 248 16.58 -4.67 -9.33
N ARG A 249 17.84 -5.09 -9.12
CA ARG A 249 19.00 -4.50 -9.82
C ARG A 249 18.94 -4.71 -11.34
N ARG A 250 18.40 -5.83 -11.80
CA ARG A 250 18.19 -6.06 -13.25
C ARG A 250 17.11 -5.16 -13.83
N VAL A 251 16.01 -4.97 -13.12
CA VAL A 251 14.87 -4.15 -13.56
C VAL A 251 15.22 -2.66 -13.46
N PHE A 252 15.79 -2.21 -12.34
CA PHE A 252 16.00 -0.80 -12.04
C PHE A 252 17.43 -0.28 -12.24
N GLY A 253 18.36 -1.15 -12.62
CA GLY A 253 19.79 -0.86 -12.70
C GLY A 253 20.46 -0.78 -11.33
N ASP A 254 21.71 -0.31 -11.32
CA ASP A 254 22.52 -0.10 -10.11
C ASP A 254 22.08 1.17 -9.36
N ASN A 255 20.81 1.22 -8.94
CA ASN A 255 20.26 2.35 -8.21
C ASN A 255 20.69 2.28 -6.72
N PRO A 256 21.36 3.32 -6.17
CA PRO A 256 21.81 3.32 -4.78
C PRO A 256 20.69 3.15 -3.74
N ALA A 257 19.43 3.51 -4.08
CA ALA A 257 18.31 3.30 -3.18
C ALA A 257 18.02 1.81 -2.90
N LEU A 258 18.56 0.89 -3.71
CA LEU A 258 18.47 -0.55 -3.47
C LEU A 258 19.46 -1.05 -2.41
N GLU A 259 20.51 -0.29 -2.09
CA GLU A 259 21.53 -0.68 -1.10
C GLU A 259 20.93 -0.91 0.29
N ARG A 260 19.85 -0.19 0.62
CA ARG A 260 19.13 -0.36 1.90
C ARG A 260 18.54 -1.75 2.10
N PHE A 261 18.36 -2.52 1.02
CA PHE A 261 17.85 -3.89 1.03
C PHE A 261 18.98 -4.93 1.04
N GLU A 262 20.24 -4.50 0.87
CA GLU A 262 21.39 -5.40 0.93
C GLU A 262 21.52 -6.01 2.31
N ARG A 263 22.21 -7.15 2.40
CA ARG A 263 22.43 -7.85 3.66
C ARG A 263 23.81 -7.47 4.20
N ASP A 264 23.88 -7.27 5.51
CA ASP A 264 25.15 -6.96 6.17
C ASP A 264 26.03 -8.23 6.31
N ALA A 265 25.41 -9.41 6.30
CA ALA A 265 26.08 -10.70 6.44
C ALA A 265 26.40 -11.32 5.07
N PRO A 266 27.58 -11.98 4.95
CA PRO A 266 27.93 -12.70 3.74
C PRO A 266 26.96 -13.86 3.48
N VAL A 267 26.59 -14.05 2.22
CA VAL A 267 25.72 -15.14 1.77
C VAL A 267 26.57 -16.30 1.25
N ASP A 268 26.13 -17.54 1.50
CA ASP A 268 26.77 -18.73 0.95
C ASP A 268 26.82 -18.69 -0.58
N GLU A 269 27.95 -19.12 -1.18
CA GLU A 269 28.17 -19.04 -2.62
C GLU A 269 27.15 -19.86 -3.43
N ALA A 270 26.68 -20.99 -2.89
CA ALA A 270 25.66 -21.79 -3.57
C ALA A 270 24.30 -21.07 -3.56
N VAL A 271 23.96 -20.39 -2.45
CA VAL A 271 22.75 -19.56 -2.35
C VAL A 271 22.83 -18.37 -3.31
N GLN A 272 23.97 -17.70 -3.38
CA GLN A 272 24.22 -16.60 -4.32
C GLN A 272 24.00 -17.04 -5.78
N ARG A 273 24.64 -18.14 -6.21
CA ARG A 273 24.49 -18.65 -7.59
C ARG A 273 23.07 -19.08 -7.92
N ALA A 274 22.37 -19.70 -6.96
CA ALA A 274 20.97 -20.08 -7.15
C ALA A 274 20.07 -18.84 -7.31
N ALA A 275 20.27 -17.82 -6.47
CA ALA A 275 19.51 -16.59 -6.51
C ALA A 275 19.76 -15.78 -7.79
N GLU A 276 21.00 -15.73 -8.29
CA GLU A 276 21.34 -15.10 -9.57
C GLU A 276 20.64 -15.77 -10.75
N GLY A 277 20.61 -17.11 -10.77
CA GLY A 277 19.92 -17.89 -11.79
C GLY A 277 18.40 -17.66 -11.77
N GLU A 278 17.79 -17.68 -10.58
CA GLU A 278 16.36 -17.43 -10.40
C GLU A 278 15.99 -15.99 -10.79
N ALA A 279 16.77 -14.99 -10.38
CA ALA A 279 16.57 -13.61 -10.75
C ALA A 279 16.65 -13.39 -12.27
N ALA A 280 17.59 -14.04 -12.94
CA ALA A 280 17.71 -13.98 -14.41
C ALA A 280 16.50 -14.64 -15.11
N ASP A 281 16.05 -15.80 -14.62
CA ASP A 281 14.86 -16.48 -15.13
C ASP A 281 13.59 -15.62 -14.96
N TRP A 282 13.38 -15.03 -13.78
CA TRP A 282 12.25 -14.13 -13.54
C TRP A 282 12.30 -12.86 -14.40
N HIS A 283 13.49 -12.26 -14.58
CA HIS A 283 13.64 -11.08 -15.42
C HIS A 283 13.23 -11.37 -16.87
N LEU A 284 13.62 -12.51 -17.41
CA LEU A 284 13.23 -12.95 -18.75
C LEU A 284 11.75 -13.35 -18.83
N ARG A 285 11.26 -14.14 -17.86
CA ARG A 285 9.91 -14.72 -17.89
C ARG A 285 8.82 -13.69 -17.62
N TYR A 286 8.94 -12.92 -16.56
CA TYR A 286 7.89 -12.02 -16.09
C TYR A 286 8.07 -10.60 -16.64
N PHE A 287 9.31 -10.11 -16.66
CA PHE A 287 9.63 -8.74 -17.08
C PHE A 287 10.07 -8.64 -18.55
N LYS A 288 10.17 -9.76 -19.27
CA LYS A 288 10.58 -9.82 -20.70
C LYS A 288 11.94 -9.15 -20.95
N GLY A 289 12.82 -9.15 -19.96
CA GLY A 289 14.12 -8.47 -19.99
C GLY A 289 14.04 -6.94 -19.93
N ALA A 290 12.86 -6.35 -19.71
CA ALA A 290 12.68 -4.90 -19.66
C ALA A 290 13.37 -4.28 -18.44
N THR A 291 13.82 -3.04 -18.59
CA THR A 291 14.30 -2.19 -17.51
C THR A 291 13.32 -1.04 -17.28
N ALA A 292 13.37 -0.47 -16.08
CA ALA A 292 12.48 0.58 -15.61
C ALA A 292 13.27 1.58 -14.77
N ARG A 293 12.81 2.83 -14.69
CA ARG A 293 13.41 3.80 -13.76
C ARG A 293 12.73 3.68 -12.42
N LEU A 294 13.52 3.49 -11.36
CA LEU A 294 12.99 3.32 -10.01
C LEU A 294 12.03 4.44 -9.59
N SER A 295 12.37 5.70 -9.92
CA SER A 295 11.57 6.89 -9.63
C SER A 295 10.14 6.84 -10.16
N ASP A 296 9.94 6.17 -11.30
CA ASP A 296 8.66 6.16 -11.99
C ASP A 296 7.68 5.22 -11.29
N HIS A 297 8.20 4.26 -10.51
CA HIS A 297 7.41 3.22 -9.86
C HIS A 297 7.28 3.42 -8.35
N THR A 298 8.18 4.17 -7.70
CA THR A 298 8.11 4.40 -6.25
C THR A 298 6.88 5.22 -5.84
N ALA A 299 6.44 6.14 -6.69
CA ALA A 299 5.26 6.98 -6.46
C ALA A 299 3.96 6.17 -6.27
N SER A 300 3.88 4.98 -6.86
CA SER A 300 2.72 4.09 -6.77
C SER A 300 2.60 3.40 -5.40
N LEU A 301 3.74 3.21 -4.72
CA LEU A 301 3.85 2.47 -3.46
C LEU A 301 3.91 3.39 -2.25
N THR A 302 4.39 4.61 -2.45
CA THR A 302 4.21 5.64 -1.45
C THR A 302 2.73 6.01 -1.38
N PRO A 303 2.17 6.21 -0.16
CA PRO A 303 1.00 7.06 -0.01
C PRO A 303 1.23 8.29 -0.89
N ARG A 304 0.32 8.58 -1.82
CA ARG A 304 0.53 9.61 -2.86
C ARG A 304 0.88 10.99 -2.27
N PHE A 305 0.67 11.17 -0.97
CA PHE A 305 0.82 12.42 -0.26
C PHE A 305 1.77 12.27 0.90
N ASN A 306 3.06 12.46 0.60
CA ASN A 306 4.00 12.96 1.58
C ASN A 306 4.75 14.15 0.97
N PRO A 307 4.19 15.37 0.97
CA PRO A 307 4.86 16.57 0.44
C PRO A 307 6.23 16.87 1.09
N TRP A 308 6.58 16.22 2.21
CA TRP A 308 7.97 16.20 2.70
C TRP A 308 8.95 15.59 1.71
N CYS A 309 8.51 14.57 0.98
CA CYS A 309 9.33 13.89 0.00
C CYS A 309 9.75 14.83 -1.14
N GLU A 310 8.90 15.79 -1.50
CA GLU A 310 9.17 16.79 -2.55
C GLU A 310 10.15 17.88 -2.11
N MET A 311 10.23 18.19 -0.81
CA MET A 311 10.99 19.36 -0.35
C MET A 311 12.32 19.05 0.33
N ASP A 312 12.44 17.93 1.06
CA ASP A 312 13.68 17.55 1.76
C ASP A 312 14.26 16.21 1.32
N GLY A 313 13.64 15.56 0.31
CA GLY A 313 13.91 14.16 -0.01
C GLY A 313 13.36 13.25 1.09
N CYS A 314 12.61 12.21 0.75
CA CYS A 314 12.07 11.33 1.78
C CYS A 314 13.23 10.78 2.65
N ASN A 315 13.08 10.77 3.98
CA ASN A 315 13.96 10.05 4.91
C ASN A 315 13.98 8.52 4.66
N PHE A 316 13.14 8.04 3.74
CA PHE A 316 13.13 6.67 3.24
C PHE A 316 14.05 6.46 2.02
N GLY A 317 14.76 7.49 1.53
CA GLY A 317 15.67 7.37 0.37
C GLY A 317 14.97 7.17 -0.97
N TRP A 318 13.65 7.42 -1.04
CA TRP A 318 12.91 7.40 -2.30
C TRP A 318 12.90 8.79 -2.95
N PRO A 319 13.06 8.87 -4.28
CA PRO A 319 12.91 10.14 -4.99
C PRO A 319 11.47 10.65 -4.87
N ALA A 320 11.31 11.97 -4.80
CA ALA A 320 10.01 12.61 -4.81
C ALA A 320 9.23 12.25 -6.08
N PRO A 321 7.92 11.96 -5.99
CA PRO A 321 7.07 11.98 -7.18
C PRO A 321 7.11 13.39 -7.78
N THR A 322 7.36 13.50 -9.09
CA THR A 322 7.52 14.81 -9.77
C THR A 322 6.23 15.32 -10.41
N SER A 323 5.10 14.63 -10.24
CA SER A 323 3.81 15.09 -10.76
C SER A 323 2.61 14.40 -10.09
N HIS A 324 1.51 15.14 -9.98
CA HIS A 324 0.16 14.61 -9.76
C HIS A 324 -0.24 13.76 -10.98
N THR A 325 0.24 12.52 -11.05
CA THR A 325 -0.18 11.59 -12.08
C THR A 325 -1.61 11.14 -11.80
N VAL A 326 -2.46 11.28 -12.81
CA VAL A 326 -3.81 10.70 -12.80
C VAL A 326 -3.71 9.20 -12.49
N PRO A 327 -4.59 8.65 -11.63
CA PRO A 327 -4.62 7.22 -11.38
C PRO A 327 -4.63 6.36 -12.65
N ASP A 328 -3.69 5.43 -12.75
CA ASP A 328 -3.66 4.43 -13.82
C ASP A 328 -4.60 3.29 -13.47
N CYS A 329 -5.88 3.61 -13.54
CA CYS A 329 -6.98 2.69 -13.25
C CYS A 329 -7.37 1.82 -14.44
N VAL A 330 -6.50 1.72 -15.46
CA VAL A 330 -6.80 0.95 -16.66
C VAL A 330 -6.82 -0.54 -16.32
N VAL A 331 -7.90 -1.22 -16.74
CA VAL A 331 -7.98 -2.68 -16.73
C VAL A 331 -7.35 -3.17 -18.04
N PRO A 332 -6.28 -3.97 -17.99
CA PRO A 332 -5.69 -4.52 -19.21
C PRO A 332 -6.71 -5.42 -19.93
N ALA A 333 -6.70 -5.38 -21.27
CA ALA A 333 -7.49 -6.30 -22.07
C ALA A 333 -7.06 -7.76 -21.78
N PRO A 334 -8.01 -8.72 -21.75
CA PRO A 334 -7.74 -10.12 -21.40
C PRO A 334 -6.80 -10.85 -22.36
#